data_AF-A0A496SIU1-F1
#
_entry.id   AF-A0A496SIU1-F1
#
_cell.length_a   1.000
_cell.length_b   1.000
_cell.length_c   1.000
_cell.angle_alpha   90.00
_cell.angle_beta   90.00
_cell.angle_gamma   90.00
#
_symmetry.space_group_name_H-M   'P 1'
#
loop_
_entity.id
_entity.type
_entity.pdbx_description
1 polymer ?
#
loop_
_entity_poly.entity_id
_entity_poly.type
_entity_poly.pdbx_seq_one_letter_code
_entity_poly.pdbx_strand_id
1 'polypeptide(L)'
;PVTYRFPQRIDQVKIDPQSNWARKHLLALMTNYSKAPHFSDYFELFEEVLTENWQGLAALNIRLVRELAGLLGISTPLRLASELGGLPEGPDERLIAICQHLGAEVYLAGIGGKAYMNLEKFEKAGIEVVFQEFEHPVYPQLYGDFLPNLSVVDLLFNCGKQSLRILREARKEE
;
A
#
# COMPACT_ATOMS: atom_id res chain seq x y z
N PRO A 1 -15.54 -7.68 5.96
CA PRO A 1 -14.94 -8.24 4.72
C PRO A 1 -14.23 -9.59 4.95
N VAL A 2 -13.73 -9.84 6.16
CA VAL A 2 -12.95 -11.05 6.47
C VAL A 2 -13.47 -11.76 7.71
N THR A 3 -13.15 -13.05 7.80
CA THR A 3 -13.25 -13.83 9.04
C THR A 3 -11.89 -13.84 9.72
N TYR A 4 -11.82 -13.35 10.96
CA TYR A 4 -10.58 -13.19 11.69
C TYR A 4 -10.72 -13.62 13.15
N ARG A 5 -9.69 -14.28 13.68
CA ARG A 5 -9.54 -14.58 15.11
C ARG A 5 -8.14 -14.22 15.55
N PHE A 6 -8.00 -13.46 16.63
CA PHE A 6 -6.69 -13.10 17.17
C PHE A 6 -6.12 -14.25 18.03
N PRO A 7 -4.82 -14.62 17.92
CA PRO A 7 -3.85 -14.17 16.93
C PRO A 7 -3.92 -15.02 15.64
N GLN A 8 -3.86 -14.37 14.47
CA GLN A 8 -3.80 -15.05 13.16
C GLN A 8 -2.94 -14.22 12.20
N ARG A 9 -2.09 -14.90 11.43
CA ARG A 9 -1.23 -14.24 10.43
C ARG A 9 -2.07 -13.80 9.22
N ILE A 10 -1.64 -12.75 8.53
CA ILE A 10 -2.41 -12.18 7.40
C ILE A 10 -2.62 -13.17 6.25
N ASP A 11 -1.67 -14.09 6.03
CA ASP A 11 -1.74 -15.17 5.03
C ASP A 11 -2.78 -16.24 5.35
N GLN A 12 -3.24 -16.30 6.61
CA GLN A 12 -4.26 -17.24 7.08
C GLN A 12 -5.66 -16.61 7.08
N VAL A 13 -5.76 -15.28 6.98
CA VAL A 13 -7.05 -14.56 7.06
C VAL A 13 -7.86 -14.81 5.79
N LYS A 14 -9.09 -15.31 5.95
CA LYS A 14 -9.99 -15.63 4.84
C LYS A 14 -10.99 -14.51 4.60
N ILE A 15 -11.35 -14.32 3.34
CA ILE A 15 -12.48 -13.48 2.96
C ILE A 15 -13.76 -14.13 3.52
N ASP A 16 -14.65 -13.30 4.06
CA ASP A 16 -15.95 -13.76 4.55
C ASP A 16 -16.91 -13.98 3.37
N PRO A 17 -17.28 -15.24 3.06
CA PRO A 17 -18.13 -15.54 1.90
C PRO A 17 -19.58 -15.08 2.08
N GLN A 18 -20.00 -14.79 3.32
CA GLN A 18 -21.36 -14.29 3.59
C GLN A 18 -21.43 -12.76 3.51
N SER A 19 -20.30 -12.08 3.37
CA SER A 19 -20.22 -10.63 3.38
C SER A 19 -20.37 -10.03 1.98
N ASN A 20 -21.29 -9.08 1.81
CA ASN A 20 -21.42 -8.26 0.59
C ASN A 20 -20.38 -7.12 0.52
N TRP A 21 -19.16 -7.36 0.98
CA TRP A 21 -18.13 -6.33 1.15
C TRP A 21 -17.70 -5.71 -0.19
N ALA A 22 -17.50 -6.54 -1.22
CA ALA A 22 -17.10 -6.11 -2.56
C ALA A 22 -18.13 -5.14 -3.15
N ARG A 23 -19.41 -5.52 -3.12
CA ARG A 23 -20.52 -4.66 -3.53
C ARG A 23 -20.55 -3.33 -2.78
N LYS A 24 -20.34 -3.34 -1.46
CA LYS A 24 -20.31 -2.10 -0.65
C LYS A 24 -19.14 -1.20 -1.07
N HIS A 25 -17.97 -1.77 -1.35
CA HIS A 25 -16.79 -1.00 -1.77
C HIS A 25 -16.99 -0.43 -3.18
N LEU A 26 -17.48 -1.22 -4.13
CA LEU A 26 -17.79 -0.75 -5.48
C LEU A 26 -18.83 0.36 -5.48
N LEU A 27 -19.90 0.22 -4.68
CA LEU A 27 -20.90 1.28 -4.54
C LEU A 27 -20.29 2.56 -3.95
N ALA A 28 -19.38 2.44 -2.99
CA ALA A 28 -18.67 3.60 -2.45
C ALA A 28 -17.79 4.28 -3.53
N LEU A 29 -17.07 3.50 -4.35
CA LEU A 29 -16.30 4.06 -5.46
C LEU A 29 -17.19 4.76 -6.49
N MET A 30 -18.29 4.12 -6.92
CA MET A 30 -19.24 4.70 -7.86
C MET A 30 -19.86 5.99 -7.33
N THR A 31 -20.33 5.97 -6.07
CA THR A 31 -21.03 7.11 -5.47
C THR A 31 -20.12 8.33 -5.34
N ASN A 32 -18.86 8.12 -4.93
CA ASN A 32 -17.94 9.21 -4.66
C ASN A 32 -17.12 9.65 -5.88
N TYR A 33 -16.94 8.79 -6.88
CA TYR A 33 -16.00 9.05 -7.98
C TYR A 33 -16.58 8.91 -9.38
N SER A 34 -17.84 8.53 -9.58
CA SER A 34 -18.42 8.39 -10.94
C SER A 34 -18.33 9.63 -11.82
N LYS A 35 -18.16 10.82 -11.22
CA LYS A 35 -17.97 12.10 -11.92
C LYS A 35 -16.51 12.51 -12.08
N ALA A 36 -15.56 11.73 -11.55
CA ALA A 36 -14.14 12.04 -11.63
C ALA A 36 -13.64 11.89 -13.07
N PRO A 37 -12.72 12.76 -13.53
CA PRO A 37 -12.25 12.77 -14.92
C PRO A 37 -11.74 11.42 -15.43
N HIS A 38 -11.15 10.61 -14.56
CA HIS A 38 -10.54 9.33 -14.91
C HIS A 38 -11.27 8.13 -14.29
N PHE A 39 -12.53 8.28 -13.88
CA PHE A 39 -13.29 7.17 -13.29
C PHE A 39 -13.37 5.95 -14.22
N SER A 40 -13.78 6.19 -15.47
CA SER A 40 -13.92 5.14 -16.49
C SER A 40 -12.59 4.47 -16.85
N ASP A 41 -11.47 5.15 -16.65
CA ASP A 41 -10.14 4.62 -17.00
C ASP A 41 -9.67 3.54 -16.02
N TYR A 42 -10.18 3.53 -14.78
CA TYR A 42 -9.68 2.66 -13.71
C TYR A 42 -10.76 1.84 -13.02
N PHE A 43 -12.04 2.21 -13.11
CA PHE A 43 -13.10 1.53 -12.35
C PHE A 43 -13.21 0.05 -12.68
N GLU A 44 -13.05 -0.33 -13.95
CA GLU A 44 -13.12 -1.72 -14.41
C GLU A 44 -12.10 -2.62 -13.66
N LEU A 45 -10.88 -2.14 -13.43
CA LEU A 45 -9.87 -2.87 -12.64
C LEU A 45 -10.36 -3.10 -11.20
N PHE A 46 -10.93 -2.08 -10.56
CA PHE A 46 -11.45 -2.25 -9.19
C PHE A 46 -12.64 -3.19 -9.17
N GLU A 47 -13.51 -3.16 -10.18
CA GLU A 47 -14.61 -4.11 -10.33
C GLU A 47 -14.10 -5.54 -10.48
N GLU A 48 -13.17 -5.79 -11.40
CA GLU A 48 -12.53 -7.09 -11.60
C GLU A 48 -11.92 -7.60 -10.28
N VAL A 49 -11.01 -6.83 -9.68
CA VAL A 49 -10.26 -7.29 -8.51
C VAL A 49 -11.16 -7.44 -7.29
N LEU A 50 -12.15 -6.58 -7.07
CA LEU A 50 -13.01 -6.70 -5.88
C LEU A 50 -14.07 -7.79 -6.02
N THR A 51 -14.47 -8.17 -7.24
CA THR A 51 -15.48 -9.22 -7.46
C THR A 51 -14.90 -10.61 -7.69
N GLU A 52 -13.59 -10.72 -7.91
CA GLU A 52 -12.88 -11.99 -8.00
C GLU A 52 -13.07 -12.85 -6.72
N ASN A 53 -13.10 -14.17 -6.90
CA ASN A 53 -13.30 -15.14 -5.81
C ASN A 53 -12.02 -15.40 -5.01
N TRP A 54 -11.66 -14.45 -4.14
CA TRP A 54 -10.49 -14.53 -3.29
C TRP A 54 -10.64 -15.52 -2.13
N GLN A 55 -9.69 -16.44 -2.02
CA GLN A 55 -9.64 -17.38 -0.88
C GLN A 55 -9.06 -16.76 0.40
N GLY A 56 -8.29 -15.68 0.28
CA GLY A 56 -7.58 -15.07 1.41
C GLY A 56 -7.28 -13.58 1.23
N LEU A 57 -7.18 -12.87 2.35
CA LEU A 57 -6.95 -11.43 2.39
C LEU A 57 -5.57 -11.06 1.81
N ALA A 58 -4.54 -11.86 2.10
CA ALA A 58 -3.20 -11.62 1.58
C ALA A 58 -3.16 -11.63 0.04
N ALA A 59 -3.81 -12.61 -0.60
CA ALA A 59 -3.84 -12.72 -2.06
C ALA A 59 -4.52 -11.50 -2.72
N LEU A 60 -5.67 -11.08 -2.19
CA LEU A 60 -6.38 -9.88 -2.62
C LEU A 60 -5.48 -8.63 -2.50
N ASN A 61 -4.88 -8.42 -1.33
CA ASN A 61 -4.03 -7.24 -1.09
C ASN A 61 -2.78 -7.26 -1.98
N ILE A 62 -2.15 -8.42 -2.20
CA ILE A 62 -1.00 -8.55 -3.09
C ILE A 62 -1.38 -8.18 -4.52
N ARG A 63 -2.54 -8.65 -5.02
CA ARG A 63 -3.05 -8.27 -6.35
C ARG A 63 -3.26 -6.76 -6.41
N LEU A 64 -4.02 -6.18 -5.49
CA LEU A 64 -4.31 -4.75 -5.46
C LEU A 64 -3.03 -3.89 -5.42
N VAL A 65 -2.06 -4.21 -4.56
CA VAL A 65 -0.81 -3.44 -4.46
C VAL A 65 0.00 -3.51 -5.75
N ARG A 66 0.07 -4.68 -6.39
CA ARG A 66 0.79 -4.85 -7.67
C ARG A 66 0.12 -4.06 -8.80
N GLU A 67 -1.22 -4.12 -8.89
CA GLU A 67 -1.98 -3.38 -9.89
C GLU A 67 -1.84 -1.87 -9.69
N LEU A 68 -2.01 -1.38 -8.47
CA LEU A 68 -1.85 0.05 -8.15
C LEU A 68 -0.41 0.52 -8.43
N ALA A 69 0.61 -0.26 -8.09
CA ALA A 69 1.99 0.05 -8.45
C ALA A 69 2.16 0.15 -9.97
N GLY A 70 1.58 -0.77 -10.73
CA GLY A 70 1.58 -0.75 -12.19
C GLY A 70 0.88 0.49 -12.77
N LEU A 71 -0.32 0.82 -12.30
CA LEU A 71 -1.08 2.01 -12.73
C LEU A 71 -0.31 3.31 -12.44
N LEU A 72 0.40 3.37 -11.32
CA LEU A 72 1.26 4.50 -10.95
C LEU A 72 2.60 4.48 -11.68
N GLY A 73 2.91 3.49 -12.52
CA GLY A 73 4.21 3.38 -13.18
C GLY A 73 5.38 3.16 -12.20
N ILE A 74 5.13 2.59 -11.03
CA ILE A 74 6.16 2.23 -10.06
C ILE A 74 6.84 0.94 -10.53
N SER A 75 8.10 1.06 -10.93
CA SER A 75 8.91 -0.06 -11.43
C SER A 75 9.74 -0.76 -10.34
N THR A 76 9.65 -0.31 -9.09
CA THR A 76 10.40 -0.89 -7.98
C THR A 76 10.03 -2.37 -7.80
N PRO A 77 11.00 -3.30 -7.77
CA PRO A 77 10.70 -4.72 -7.62
C PRO A 77 9.96 -5.01 -6.32
N LEU A 78 8.79 -5.64 -6.43
CA LEU A 78 8.02 -6.12 -5.28
C LEU A 78 8.45 -7.56 -4.93
N ARG A 79 8.61 -7.84 -3.63
CA ARG A 79 8.96 -9.16 -3.08
C ARG A 79 8.08 -9.47 -1.88
N LEU A 80 7.75 -10.74 -1.66
CA LEU A 80 7.02 -11.13 -0.46
C LEU A 80 8.00 -11.58 0.62
N ALA A 81 7.84 -11.07 1.84
CA ALA A 81 8.68 -11.50 2.97
C ALA A 81 8.57 -13.02 3.23
N SER A 82 7.42 -13.62 2.92
CA SER A 82 7.22 -15.07 3.00
C SER A 82 8.05 -15.88 2.01
N GLU A 83 8.54 -15.28 0.92
CA GLU A 83 9.40 -15.94 -0.07
C GLU A 83 10.87 -16.01 0.39
N LEU A 84 11.28 -15.16 1.34
CA LEU A 84 12.68 -15.08 1.79
C LEU A 84 13.07 -16.22 2.75
N GLY A 85 12.09 -16.82 3.43
CA GLY A 85 12.29 -17.92 4.38
C GLY A 85 13.06 -17.51 5.65
N GLY A 86 12.88 -18.25 6.74
CA GLY A 86 13.73 -18.14 7.94
C GLY A 86 13.71 -16.79 8.68
N LEU A 87 12.68 -15.96 8.46
CA LEU A 87 12.59 -14.64 9.10
C LEU A 87 12.25 -14.76 10.60
N PRO A 88 12.94 -14.01 11.49
CA PRO A 88 12.62 -13.94 12.92
C PRO A 88 11.20 -13.45 13.21
N GLU A 89 10.67 -13.78 14.39
CA GLU A 89 9.36 -13.28 14.86
C GLU A 89 9.41 -11.83 15.35
N GLY A 90 10.55 -11.39 15.89
CA GLY A 90 10.75 -10.04 16.40
C GLY A 90 10.60 -8.98 15.30
N PRO A 91 9.89 -7.86 15.55
CA PRO A 91 9.59 -6.88 14.51
C PRO A 91 10.85 -6.23 13.93
N ASP A 92 11.82 -5.83 14.77
CA ASP A 92 13.08 -5.24 14.32
C ASP A 92 13.96 -6.29 13.63
N GLU A 93 14.14 -7.46 14.25
CA GLU A 93 14.98 -8.54 13.75
C GLU A 93 14.51 -9.03 12.38
N ARG A 94 13.18 -9.07 12.17
CA ARG A 94 12.59 -9.40 10.89
C ARG A 94 12.94 -8.38 9.81
N LEU A 95 12.87 -7.09 10.10
CA LEU A 95 13.23 -6.04 9.14
C LEU A 95 14.73 -6.09 8.79
N ILE A 96 15.58 -6.30 9.80
CA ILE A 96 17.02 -6.49 9.62
C ILE A 96 17.31 -7.71 8.74
N ALA A 97 16.69 -8.85 9.02
CA ALA A 97 16.87 -10.08 8.24
C ALA A 97 16.42 -9.91 6.77
N ILE A 98 15.32 -9.17 6.53
CA ILE A 98 14.88 -8.83 5.17
C ILE A 98 15.95 -8.01 4.44
N CYS A 99 16.49 -6.97 5.09
CA CYS A 99 17.55 -6.14 4.49
C CYS A 99 18.78 -6.97 4.15
N GLN A 100 19.24 -7.81 5.07
CA GLN A 100 20.40 -8.69 4.87
C GLN A 100 20.17 -9.69 3.72
N HIS A 101 18.98 -10.29 3.63
CA HIS A 101 18.65 -11.22 2.55
C HIS A 101 18.69 -10.55 1.17
N LEU A 102 18.34 -9.26 1.11
CA LEU A 102 18.33 -8.47 -0.12
C LEU A 102 19.66 -7.73 -0.37
N GLY A 103 20.64 -7.85 0.52
CA GLY A 103 21.91 -7.09 0.45
C GLY A 103 21.71 -5.58 0.57
N ALA A 104 20.69 -5.13 1.30
CA ALA A 104 20.39 -3.72 1.50
C ALA A 104 21.22 -3.13 2.66
N GLU A 105 21.79 -1.95 2.42
CA GLU A 105 22.55 -1.18 3.41
C GLU A 105 21.67 -0.11 4.10
N VAL A 106 20.51 0.21 3.50
CA VAL A 106 19.60 1.26 3.96
C VAL A 106 18.18 0.72 4.05
N TYR A 107 17.51 0.99 5.18
CA TYR A 107 16.09 0.76 5.39
C TYR A 107 15.34 2.09 5.43
N LEU A 108 14.40 2.28 4.51
CA LEU A 108 13.52 3.45 4.49
C LEU A 108 12.27 3.19 5.34
N ALA A 109 12.15 3.90 6.47
CA ALA A 109 11.02 3.85 7.38
C ALA A 109 10.10 5.06 7.20
N GLY A 110 8.80 4.91 7.47
CA GLY A 110 7.91 6.06 7.62
C GLY A 110 8.20 6.82 8.93
N ILE A 111 7.86 8.11 9.01
CA ILE A 111 8.17 8.97 10.17
C ILE A 111 7.67 8.41 11.52
N GLY A 112 6.54 7.69 11.52
CA GLY A 112 6.01 7.01 12.72
C GLY A 112 6.89 5.85 13.23
N GLY A 113 7.77 5.31 12.39
CA GLY A 113 8.74 4.27 12.72
C GLY A 113 9.65 4.63 13.89
N LYS A 114 9.99 5.92 14.03
CA LYS A 114 10.85 6.43 15.11
C LYS A 114 10.35 6.05 16.50
N ALA A 115 9.04 5.89 16.68
CA ALA A 115 8.45 5.65 18.00
C ALA A 115 8.62 4.21 18.51
N TYR A 116 8.91 3.25 17.63
CA TYR A 116 8.91 1.82 17.99
C TYR A 116 10.11 1.01 17.50
N MET A 117 10.93 1.57 16.60
CA MET A 117 12.11 0.87 16.08
C MET A 117 13.29 0.97 17.03
N ASN A 118 13.98 -0.15 17.25
CA ASN A 118 15.25 -0.15 17.97
C ASN A 118 16.43 0.11 17.02
N LEU A 119 16.80 1.39 16.85
CA LEU A 119 17.85 1.82 15.91
C LEU A 119 19.23 1.21 16.19
N GLU A 120 19.54 0.92 17.46
CA GLU A 120 20.81 0.31 17.85
C GLU A 120 20.95 -1.10 17.23
N LYS A 121 19.85 -1.85 17.07
CA LYS A 121 19.88 -3.15 16.39
C LYS A 121 20.21 -3.04 14.91
N PHE A 122 19.66 -2.02 14.23
CA PHE A 122 19.92 -1.78 12.81
C PHE A 122 21.37 -1.34 12.59
N GLU A 123 21.86 -0.42 13.42
CA GLU A 123 23.26 0.04 13.37
C GLU A 123 24.24 -1.11 13.58
N LYS A 124 24.01 -1.97 14.59
CA LYS A 124 24.83 -3.19 14.82
C LYS A 124 24.80 -4.18 13.66
N ALA A 125 23.74 -4.17 12.87
CA ALA A 125 23.59 -5.00 11.68
C ALA A 125 24.17 -4.33 10.41
N GLY A 126 24.74 -3.12 10.51
CA GLY A 126 25.27 -2.37 9.38
C GLY A 126 24.18 -1.79 8.47
N ILE A 127 22.98 -1.54 9.00
CA ILE A 127 21.85 -1.00 8.25
C ILE A 127 21.55 0.41 8.73
N GLU A 128 21.65 1.38 7.82
CA GLU A 128 21.20 2.75 8.07
C GLU A 128 19.66 2.81 8.02
N VAL A 129 19.04 3.50 8.98
CA VAL A 129 17.60 3.75 8.96
C VAL A 129 17.35 5.20 8.57
N VAL A 130 16.79 5.40 7.37
CA VAL A 130 16.36 6.72 6.89
C VAL A 130 14.85 6.85 7.10
N PHE A 131 14.41 8.03 7.54
CA PHE A 131 12.99 8.30 7.78
C PHE A 131 12.42 9.18 6.68
N GLN A 132 11.39 8.68 6.01
CA GLN A 132 10.67 9.42 5.00
C GLN A 132 9.78 10.49 5.65
N GLU A 133 10.08 11.75 5.36
CA GLU A 133 9.15 12.86 5.56
C GLU A 133 8.25 12.98 4.33
N PHE A 134 7.00 12.55 4.47
CA PHE A 134 6.03 12.62 3.39
C PHE A 134 5.16 13.87 3.53
N GLU A 135 5.26 14.76 2.55
CA GLU A 135 4.31 15.87 2.38
C GLU A 135 3.27 15.48 1.34
N HIS A 136 2.00 15.63 1.70
CA HIS A 136 0.91 15.28 0.79
C HIS A 136 0.90 16.23 -0.41
N PRO A 137 0.98 15.73 -1.66
CA PRO A 137 0.81 16.59 -2.82
C PRO A 137 -0.62 17.13 -2.84
N VAL A 138 -0.76 18.40 -3.22
CA VAL A 138 -2.05 19.03 -3.49
C VAL A 138 -2.41 18.80 -4.94
N TYR A 139 -3.61 18.29 -5.19
CA TYR A 139 -4.11 18.03 -6.54
C TYR A 139 -5.63 18.27 -6.60
N PRO A 140 -6.20 18.43 -7.80
CA PRO A 140 -7.64 18.61 -7.95
C PRO A 140 -8.41 17.42 -7.39
N GLN A 141 -9.43 17.68 -6.57
CA GLN A 141 -10.38 16.70 -6.06
C GLN A 141 -11.81 17.09 -6.46
N LEU A 142 -12.73 16.13 -6.47
CA LEU A 142 -14.12 16.36 -6.89
C LEU A 142 -14.90 17.34 -6.02
N TYR A 143 -14.62 17.39 -4.72
CA TYR A 143 -15.49 18.04 -3.74
C TYR A 143 -14.75 19.08 -2.91
N GLY A 144 -14.97 20.36 -3.22
CA GLY A 144 -14.56 21.48 -2.38
C GLY A 144 -13.04 21.61 -2.25
N ASP A 145 -12.59 21.94 -1.04
CA ASP A 145 -11.19 22.14 -0.72
C ASP A 145 -10.43 20.81 -0.65
N PHE A 146 -9.13 20.88 -0.92
CA PHE A 146 -8.25 19.72 -0.88
C PHE A 146 -8.22 19.05 0.50
N LEU A 147 -8.44 17.74 0.52
CA LEU A 147 -8.36 16.90 1.72
C LEU A 147 -7.15 15.95 1.61
N PRO A 148 -6.13 16.10 2.48
CA PRO A 148 -4.96 15.20 2.50
C PRO A 148 -5.30 13.83 3.12
N ASN A 149 -4.37 12.87 3.01
CA ASN A 149 -4.46 11.52 3.58
C ASN A 149 -5.60 10.64 3.03
N LEU A 150 -6.10 10.94 1.84
CA LEU A 150 -7.03 10.07 1.12
C LEU A 150 -6.31 8.87 0.48
N SER A 151 -7.11 7.86 0.12
CA SER A 151 -6.64 6.69 -0.62
C SER A 151 -6.04 7.10 -1.97
N VAL A 152 -5.05 6.35 -2.45
CA VAL A 152 -4.48 6.51 -3.80
C VAL A 152 -5.53 6.44 -4.92
N VAL A 153 -6.67 5.81 -4.63
CA VAL A 153 -7.84 5.77 -5.51
C VAL A 153 -8.37 7.17 -5.83
N ASP A 154 -8.37 8.09 -4.86
CA ASP A 154 -8.77 9.48 -5.05
C ASP A 154 -7.86 10.16 -6.07
N LEU A 155 -6.54 10.04 -5.87
CA LEU A 155 -5.56 10.58 -6.80
C LEU A 155 -5.71 10.00 -8.22
N LEU A 156 -5.85 8.67 -8.34
CA LEU A 156 -5.99 8.01 -9.65
C LEU A 156 -7.25 8.47 -10.38
N PHE A 157 -8.40 8.51 -9.71
CA PHE A 157 -9.65 8.92 -10.34
C PHE A 157 -9.68 10.40 -10.72
N ASN A 158 -9.01 11.28 -9.95
CA ASN A 158 -8.98 12.70 -10.26
C ASN A 158 -7.85 13.09 -11.24
N CYS A 159 -6.71 12.41 -11.23
CA CYS A 159 -5.50 12.85 -11.96
C CYS A 159 -4.92 11.81 -12.93
N GLY A 160 -5.40 10.57 -12.89
CA GLY A 160 -5.02 9.51 -13.82
C GLY A 160 -3.51 9.38 -14.02
N LYS A 161 -3.05 9.40 -15.28
CA LYS A 161 -1.63 9.20 -15.61
C LYS A 161 -0.69 10.28 -15.03
N GLN A 162 -1.21 11.44 -14.60
CA GLN A 162 -0.40 12.48 -13.94
C GLN A 162 -0.09 12.13 -12.48
N SER A 163 -0.75 11.13 -11.89
CA SER A 163 -0.61 10.75 -10.48
C SER A 163 0.85 10.56 -10.05
N LEU A 164 1.66 9.83 -10.84
CA LEU A 164 3.07 9.61 -10.49
C LEU A 164 3.87 10.91 -10.48
N ARG A 165 3.62 11.78 -11.46
CA ARG A 165 4.29 13.08 -11.55
C ARG A 165 3.96 13.94 -10.33
N ILE A 166 2.68 14.04 -9.97
CA ILE A 166 2.20 14.76 -8.79
C ILE A 166 2.88 14.23 -7.51
N LEU A 167 2.95 12.91 -7.34
CA LEU A 167 3.65 12.29 -6.20
C LEU A 167 5.15 12.61 -6.17
N ARG A 168 5.79 12.76 -7.33
CA ARG A 168 7.23 13.07 -7.44
C ARG A 168 7.53 14.55 -7.21
N GLU A 169 6.64 15.45 -7.62
CA GLU A 169 6.79 16.90 -7.41
C GLU A 169 6.70 17.28 -5.92
N ALA A 170 6.03 16.47 -5.10
CA ALA A 170 5.99 16.65 -3.64
C ALA A 170 7.21 16.07 -2.90
N ARG A 171 8.19 15.51 -3.61
CA ARG A 171 9.45 15.08 -2.98
C ARG A 171 10.23 16.33 -2.60
N LYS A 172 10.64 16.43 -1.33
CA LYS A 172 11.70 17.36 -0.95
C LYS A 172 12.98 16.92 -1.67
N GLU A 173 13.68 17.87 -2.28
CA GLU A 173 15.07 17.66 -2.66
C GLU A 173 15.87 17.50 -1.37
N GLU A 174 16.66 16.41 -1.28
CA GLU A 174 17.68 16.21 -0.24
C GLU A 174 18.96 16.98 -0.60
#